data_AF-A0A9D1S3H8-F1
#
_entry.id   AF-A0A9D1S3H8-F1
#
_cell.length_a   1.000
_cell.length_b   1.000
_cell.length_c   1.000
_cell.angle_alpha   90.00
_cell.angle_beta   90.00
_cell.angle_gamma   90.00
#
_symmetry.space_group_name_H-M   'P 1'
#
loop_
_entity.id
_entity.type
_entity.pdbx_description
1 polymer ?
#
loop_
_entity_poly.entity_id
_entity_poly.type
_entity_poly.pdbx_seq_one_letter_code
_entity_poly.pdbx_strand_id
1 'polypeptide(L)'
;MFAHFDDYVLHPEERLELARQISTQPSSTREPPALRHEAAAYPVGSHHPSPHLRQRLLRWSLKEATLKAAGIGLQHPPCHLLLGEPVRYTQWSDGFHRRALLWRPVVETLSSEAVGLWTCAIPAAPGCVAAVSASRPQDVHAPQLD
;
A
#
# COMPACT_ATOMS: atom_id res chain seq x y z
N MET A 1 11.59 10.04 0.09
CA MET A 1 11.13 9.10 -0.95
C MET A 1 12.05 9.28 -2.15
N PHE A 2 12.53 8.19 -2.74
CA PHE A 2 13.45 8.27 -3.87
C PHE A 2 12.77 8.95 -5.07
N ALA A 3 13.54 9.72 -5.85
CA ALA A 3 13.07 10.20 -7.14
C ALA A 3 12.57 9.00 -7.97
N HIS A 4 11.45 9.16 -8.68
CA HIS A 4 10.82 8.13 -9.54
C HIS A 4 10.11 6.96 -8.84
N PHE A 5 9.96 6.98 -7.51
CA PHE A 5 9.18 5.92 -6.83
C PHE A 5 7.77 5.80 -7.40
N ASP A 6 7.08 6.92 -7.58
CA ASP A 6 5.71 6.93 -8.09
C ASP A 6 5.64 6.41 -9.54
N ASP A 7 6.66 6.66 -10.36
CA ASP A 7 6.73 6.17 -11.74
C ASP A 7 6.96 4.66 -11.82
N TYR A 8 7.71 4.11 -10.86
CA TYR A 8 7.97 2.68 -10.77
C TYR A 8 6.80 1.89 -10.16
N VAL A 9 6.18 2.44 -9.12
CA VAL A 9 5.17 1.72 -8.32
C VAL A 9 3.75 1.92 -8.84
N LEU A 10 3.39 3.15 -9.19
CA LEU A 10 2.00 3.50 -9.41
C LEU A 10 1.62 3.28 -10.87
N HIS A 11 0.45 2.70 -11.06
CA HIS A 11 -0.21 2.64 -12.36
C HIS A 11 -0.51 4.07 -12.83
N PRO A 12 -0.52 4.38 -14.13
CA PRO A 12 -0.91 5.70 -14.64
C PRO A 12 -2.23 6.21 -14.03
N GLU A 13 -3.24 5.34 -13.87
CA GLU A 13 -4.51 5.70 -13.23
C GLU A 13 -4.36 6.09 -11.76
N GLU A 14 -3.58 5.32 -11.00
CA GLU A 14 -3.32 5.59 -9.58
C GLU A 14 -2.54 6.91 -9.37
N ARG A 15 -1.66 7.27 -10.32
CA ARG A 15 -0.95 8.55 -10.33
C ARG A 15 -1.91 9.71 -10.54
N LEU A 16 -2.82 9.59 -11.51
CA LEU A 16 -3.85 10.61 -11.78
C LEU A 16 -4.78 10.79 -10.57
N GLU A 17 -5.21 9.68 -9.96
CA GLU A 17 -6.04 9.71 -8.75
C GLU A 17 -5.33 10.43 -7.59
N LEU A 18 -4.05 10.09 -7.34
CA LEU A 18 -3.28 10.72 -6.27
C LEU A 18 -3.02 12.21 -6.54
N ALA A 19 -2.73 12.59 -7.79
CA ALA A 19 -2.56 13.98 -8.17
C ALA A 19 -3.84 14.80 -7.93
N ARG A 20 -5.02 14.23 -8.22
CA ARG A 20 -6.31 14.85 -7.90
C ARG A 20 -6.50 15.04 -6.41
N GLN A 21 -6.20 14.03 -5.59
CA GLN A 21 -6.31 14.07 -4.13
C GLN A 21 -5.39 15.14 -3.50
N ILE A 22 -4.18 15.33 -4.06
CA ILE A 22 -3.26 16.37 -3.60
C ILE A 22 -3.79 17.76 -3.99
N SER A 23 -4.35 17.89 -5.19
CA SER A 23 -4.86 19.18 -5.71
C SER A 23 -6.13 19.65 -5.01
N THR A 24 -6.94 18.74 -4.45
CA THR A 24 -8.19 19.05 -3.76
C THR A 24 -8.05 19.31 -2.27
N GLN A 25 -6.85 19.14 -1.68
CA GLN A 25 -6.63 19.57 -0.30
C GLN A 25 -6.45 21.10 -0.26
N PRO A 26 -7.28 21.84 0.52
CA PRO A 26 -7.07 23.27 0.70
C PRO A 26 -5.68 23.48 1.30
N SER A 27 -4.89 24.33 0.65
CA SER A 27 -3.60 24.77 1.18
C SER A 27 -3.85 25.42 2.53
N SER A 28 -3.55 24.71 3.62
CA SER A 28 -3.37 25.33 4.92
C SER A 28 -2.29 26.40 4.75
N THR A 29 -2.70 27.66 4.88
CA THR A 29 -1.87 28.84 4.80
C THR A 29 -0.67 28.67 5.73
N ARG A 30 0.50 28.45 5.14
CA ARG A 30 1.76 28.30 5.88
C ARG A 30 2.24 29.69 6.24
N GLU A 31 2.23 30.04 7.53
CA GLU A 31 3.05 31.15 8.02
C GLU A 31 4.54 30.89 7.71
N PRO A 32 5.32 31.92 7.39
CA PRO A 32 6.72 31.76 7.02
C PRO A 32 7.58 31.43 8.26
N PRO A 33 8.56 30.51 8.17
CA PRO A 33 9.42 30.22 9.32
C PRO A 33 10.49 31.32 9.46
N ALA A 34 10.54 31.92 10.65
CA ALA A 34 11.70 32.65 11.13
C ALA A 34 12.92 31.71 11.20
N LEU A 35 14.02 32.19 10.61
CA LEU A 35 15.38 31.65 10.71
C LEU A 35 15.74 31.25 12.15
N ARG A 36 16.05 29.98 12.40
CA ARG A 36 17.09 29.57 13.37
C ARG A 36 17.81 28.30 12.91
N HIS A 37 19.09 28.47 12.60
CA HIS A 37 20.08 27.41 12.54
C HIS A 37 20.24 26.82 13.95
N GLU A 38 20.07 25.52 14.11
CA GLU A 38 20.76 24.75 15.14
C GLU A 38 20.77 23.28 14.75
N ALA A 39 21.99 22.74 14.62
CA ALA A 39 22.23 21.32 14.41
C ALA A 39 21.82 20.58 15.69
N ALA A 40 20.73 19.83 15.63
CA ALA A 40 20.30 18.95 16.71
C ALA A 40 20.05 17.54 16.16
N ALA A 41 20.62 16.56 16.85
CA ALA A 41 20.52 15.14 16.59
C ALA A 41 19.08 14.72 16.21
N TYR A 42 18.94 13.93 15.15
CA TYR A 42 17.66 13.32 14.78
C TYR A 42 17.15 12.47 15.95
N PRO A 43 16.06 12.87 16.64
CA PRO A 43 15.37 11.93 17.50
C PRO A 43 14.72 10.91 16.57
N VAL A 44 14.83 9.62 16.89
CA VAL A 44 13.97 8.58 16.33
C VAL A 44 12.57 8.80 16.92
N GLY A 45 11.91 9.88 16.50
CA GLY A 45 10.57 10.23 16.88
C GLY A 45 9.59 9.33 16.12
N SER A 46 8.48 9.02 16.77
CA SER A 46 7.31 8.31 16.26
C SER A 46 6.71 9.02 15.03
N HIS A 47 7.40 8.98 13.90
CA HIS A 47 6.97 9.60 12.67
C HIS A 47 5.93 8.69 12.03
N HIS A 48 4.65 8.92 12.38
CA HIS A 48 3.57 8.40 11.55
C HIS A 48 3.78 8.94 10.13
N PRO A 49 3.87 8.07 9.11
CA PRO A 49 4.00 8.53 7.74
C PRO A 49 2.80 9.42 7.41
N SER A 50 3.03 10.48 6.63
CA SER A 50 1.93 11.30 6.13
C SER A 50 0.88 10.39 5.45
N PRO A 51 -0.42 10.73 5.49
CA PRO A 51 -1.46 9.90 4.89
C PRO A 51 -1.14 9.51 3.45
N HIS A 52 -0.59 10.46 2.68
CA HIS A 52 -0.11 10.26 1.31
C HIS A 52 1.04 9.23 1.21
N LEU A 53 2.04 9.32 2.10
CA LEU A 53 3.12 8.34 2.15
C LEU A 53 2.58 6.95 2.52
N ARG A 54 1.68 6.87 3.50
CA ARG A 54 1.06 5.60 3.91
C ARG A 54 0.26 4.97 2.77
N GLN A 55 -0.50 5.75 2.01
CA GLN A 55 -1.25 5.28 0.84
C GLN A 55 -0.32 4.75 -0.26
N ARG A 56 0.79 5.44 -0.54
CA ARG A 56 1.81 4.99 -1.50
C ARG A 56 2.44 3.66 -1.07
N LEU A 57 2.84 3.56 0.21
CA LEU A 57 3.39 2.32 0.76
C LEU A 57 2.37 1.18 0.71
N LEU A 58 1.10 1.45 1.01
CA LEU A 58 0.05 0.45 0.93
C LEU A 58 -0.14 -0.06 -0.51
N ARG A 59 -0.24 0.83 -1.50
CA ARG A 59 -0.34 0.44 -2.93
C ARG A 59 0.84 -0.42 -3.35
N TRP A 60 2.06 -0.01 -2.97
CA TRP A 60 3.25 -0.81 -3.23
C TRP A 60 3.16 -2.19 -2.59
N SER A 61 2.83 -2.27 -1.30
CA SER A 61 2.72 -3.54 -0.57
C SER A 61 1.69 -4.48 -1.17
N LEU A 62 0.54 -3.95 -1.61
CA LEU A 62 -0.51 -4.72 -2.27
C LEU A 62 0.00 -5.33 -3.58
N LYS A 63 0.68 -4.53 -4.41
CA LYS A 63 1.26 -5.00 -5.67
C LYS A 63 2.37 -6.02 -5.46
N GLU A 64 3.28 -5.78 -4.52
CA GLU A 64 4.32 -6.74 -4.16
C GLU A 64 3.75 -8.08 -3.71
N ALA A 65 2.68 -8.08 -2.90
CA ALA A 65 2.01 -9.31 -2.51
C ALA A 65 1.47 -10.08 -3.72
N THR A 66 0.86 -9.38 -4.68
CA THR A 66 0.39 -9.97 -5.94
C THR A 66 1.53 -10.56 -6.76
N LEU A 67 2.60 -9.80 -7.00
CA LEU A 67 3.75 -10.25 -7.82
C LEU A 67 4.46 -11.45 -7.19
N LYS A 68 4.53 -11.50 -5.85
CA LYS A 68 5.07 -12.65 -5.12
C LYS A 68 4.16 -13.87 -5.24
N ALA A 69 2.85 -13.70 -5.10
CA ALA A 69 1.89 -14.81 -5.25
C ALA A 69 1.85 -15.36 -6.68
N ALA A 70 2.06 -14.50 -7.69
CA ALA A 70 2.20 -14.91 -9.08
C ALA A 70 3.54 -15.61 -9.40
N GLY A 71 4.52 -15.55 -8.50
CA GLY A 71 5.85 -16.15 -8.70
C GLY A 71 6.76 -15.40 -9.67
N ILE A 72 6.40 -14.17 -10.07
CA ILE A 72 7.11 -13.38 -11.10
C ILE A 72 8.07 -12.33 -10.51
N GLY A 73 7.94 -12.00 -9.22
CA GLY A 73 8.85 -11.09 -8.52
C GLY A 73 9.03 -9.75 -9.24
N LEU A 74 10.28 -9.27 -9.28
CA LEU A 74 10.64 -7.98 -9.91
C LEU A 74 10.78 -8.05 -11.44
N GLN A 75 10.54 -9.20 -12.07
CA GLN A 75 10.58 -9.31 -13.54
C GLN A 75 9.43 -8.52 -14.17
N HIS A 76 8.36 -8.30 -13.42
CA HIS A 76 7.20 -7.53 -13.85
C HIS A 76 7.12 -6.20 -13.10
N PRO A 77 7.18 -5.04 -13.79
CA PRO A 77 7.08 -3.74 -13.14
C PRO A 77 5.74 -3.57 -12.41
N PRO A 78 5.73 -3.09 -11.15
CA PRO A 78 4.48 -2.83 -10.42
C PRO A 78 3.60 -1.75 -11.08
N CYS A 79 4.18 -0.80 -11.81
CA CYS A 79 3.43 0.22 -12.55
C CYS A 79 2.55 -0.32 -13.68
N HIS A 80 2.72 -1.59 -14.09
CA HIS A 80 1.85 -2.27 -15.07
C HIS A 80 0.80 -3.18 -14.42
N LEU A 81 0.68 -3.15 -13.10
CA LEU A 81 -0.33 -3.88 -12.34
C LEU A 81 -1.34 -2.88 -11.77
N LEU A 82 -2.63 -3.08 -12.06
CA LEU A 82 -3.73 -2.31 -11.49
C LEU A 82 -4.63 -3.23 -10.66
N LEU A 83 -4.91 -2.78 -9.42
CA LEU A 83 -5.86 -3.42 -8.53
C LEU A 83 -7.17 -2.64 -8.58
N GLY A 84 -8.28 -3.36 -8.72
CA GLY A 84 -9.61 -2.74 -8.75
C GLY A 84 -10.08 -2.22 -7.38
N GLU A 85 -11.32 -1.76 -7.36
CA GLU A 85 -12.01 -1.46 -6.12
C GLU A 85 -12.22 -2.71 -5.26
N PRO A 86 -12.35 -2.56 -3.93
CA PRO A 86 -12.71 -3.69 -3.09
C PRO A 86 -14.12 -4.17 -3.42
N VAL A 87 -14.25 -5.45 -3.77
CA VAL A 87 -15.56 -6.05 -4.14
C VAL A 87 -15.89 -7.31 -3.35
N ARG A 88 -15.00 -7.77 -2.46
CA ARG A 88 -15.22 -8.94 -1.59
C ARG A 88 -14.73 -8.68 -0.17
N TYR A 89 -15.47 -9.24 0.79
CA TYR A 89 -15.26 -9.05 2.22
C TYR A 89 -15.03 -10.40 2.89
N THR A 90 -13.95 -10.51 3.67
CA THR A 90 -13.66 -11.68 4.53
C THR A 90 -13.13 -11.21 5.88
N GLN A 91 -12.62 -12.12 6.71
CA GLN A 91 -12.11 -11.81 8.04
C GLN A 91 -10.62 -12.13 8.18
N TRP A 92 -9.92 -11.28 8.91
CA TRP A 92 -8.64 -11.58 9.51
C TRP A 92 -8.82 -11.93 10.99
N SER A 93 -8.04 -12.89 11.48
CA SER A 93 -8.03 -13.28 12.91
C SER A 93 -6.62 -13.62 13.39
N ASP A 94 -6.25 -13.16 14.59
CA ASP A 94 -5.07 -13.62 15.34
C ASP A 94 -5.42 -14.51 16.55
N GLY A 95 -6.69 -14.96 16.64
CA GLY A 95 -7.21 -15.71 17.78
C GLY A 95 -7.79 -14.84 18.89
N PHE A 96 -7.42 -13.55 18.97
CA PHE A 96 -7.92 -12.61 19.97
C PHE A 96 -8.78 -11.50 19.35
N HIS A 97 -8.43 -11.07 18.15
CA HIS A 97 -9.03 -9.96 17.44
C HIS A 97 -9.52 -10.40 16.06
N ARG A 98 -10.64 -9.83 15.62
CA ARG A 98 -11.16 -9.97 14.26
C ARG A 98 -11.22 -8.63 13.57
N ARG A 99 -10.85 -8.61 12.29
CA ARG A 99 -10.92 -7.40 11.44
C ARG A 99 -11.44 -7.76 10.05
N ALA A 100 -12.21 -6.86 9.45
CA ALA A 100 -12.66 -7.04 8.07
C ALA A 100 -11.49 -6.91 7.10
N LEU A 101 -11.46 -7.79 6.10
CA LEU A 101 -10.55 -7.73 4.95
C LEU A 101 -11.32 -7.27 3.72
N LEU A 102 -10.70 -6.36 2.98
CA LEU A 102 -11.26 -5.77 1.76
C LEU A 102 -10.43 -6.24 0.56
N TRP A 103 -10.97 -7.21 -0.19
CA TRP A 103 -10.26 -7.82 -1.31
C TRP A 103 -10.50 -7.07 -2.62
N ARG A 104 -9.39 -6.78 -3.28
CA ARG A 104 -9.30 -6.11 -4.58
C ARG A 104 -8.84 -7.13 -5.63
N PRO A 105 -9.56 -7.28 -6.75
CA PRO A 105 -9.10 -8.12 -7.85
C PRO A 105 -7.97 -7.42 -8.61
N VAL A 106 -7.08 -8.20 -9.23
CA VAL A 106 -6.25 -7.69 -10.33
C VAL A 106 -7.16 -7.41 -11.52
N VAL A 107 -7.15 -6.16 -12.02
CA VAL A 107 -7.99 -5.74 -13.15
C VAL A 107 -7.17 -5.45 -14.41
N GLU A 108 -5.88 -5.15 -14.26
CA GLU A 108 -4.94 -4.96 -15.37
C GLU A 108 -3.56 -5.49 -14.98
N THR A 109 -2.91 -6.23 -15.90
CA THR A 109 -1.57 -6.80 -15.74
C THR A 109 -1.02 -7.22 -17.11
N LEU A 110 0.31 -7.24 -17.30
CA LEU A 110 0.93 -7.86 -18.50
C LEU A 110 1.32 -9.33 -18.27
N SER A 111 1.31 -9.80 -17.01
CA SER A 111 1.61 -11.19 -16.66
C SER A 111 0.33 -12.02 -16.57
N SER A 112 0.30 -13.13 -17.31
CA SER A 112 -0.76 -14.15 -17.24
C SER A 112 -0.89 -14.80 -15.87
N GLU A 113 0.23 -14.91 -15.14
CA GLU A 113 0.31 -15.54 -13.82
C GLU A 113 -0.39 -14.71 -12.73
N ALA A 114 -0.49 -13.40 -12.93
CA ALA A 114 -1.20 -12.50 -12.03
C ALA A 114 -2.71 -12.41 -12.30
N VAL A 115 -3.19 -12.94 -13.44
CA VAL A 115 -4.61 -12.91 -13.80
C VAL A 115 -5.41 -13.77 -12.83
N GLY A 116 -6.52 -13.23 -12.34
CA GLY A 116 -7.41 -13.91 -11.40
C GLY A 116 -6.94 -13.88 -9.94
N LEU A 117 -5.79 -13.26 -9.64
CA LEU A 117 -5.38 -13.02 -8.27
C LEU A 117 -6.19 -11.90 -7.60
N TRP A 118 -6.28 -12.02 -6.28
CA TRP A 118 -6.95 -11.09 -5.39
C TRP A 118 -5.99 -10.69 -4.29
N THR A 119 -6.04 -9.43 -3.87
CA THR A 119 -5.13 -8.89 -2.86
C THR A 119 -5.89 -8.07 -1.81
N CYS A 120 -5.47 -8.12 -0.55
CA CYS A 120 -6.01 -7.30 0.52
C CYS A 120 -4.93 -6.85 1.50
N ALA A 121 -5.20 -5.75 2.22
CA ALA A 121 -4.34 -5.29 3.31
C ALA A 121 -4.63 -6.10 4.58
N ILE A 122 -3.58 -6.47 5.32
CA ILE A 122 -3.70 -7.16 6.61
C ILE A 122 -3.15 -6.28 7.74
N PRO A 123 -3.52 -6.55 9.00
CA PRO A 123 -2.91 -5.87 10.14
C PRO A 123 -1.39 -6.03 10.15
N ALA A 124 -0.71 -4.94 10.52
CA ALA A 124 0.75 -4.85 10.59
C ALA A 124 1.16 -4.06 11.84
N ALA A 125 2.42 -4.21 12.26
CA ALA A 125 2.99 -3.42 13.34
C ALA A 125 2.89 -1.91 13.06
N PRO A 126 2.89 -1.05 14.10
CA PRO A 126 2.88 0.40 13.93
C PRO A 126 4.00 0.88 13.00
N GLY A 127 3.66 1.72 12.03
CA GLY A 127 4.60 2.22 11.01
C GLY A 127 4.80 1.30 9.81
N CYS A 128 4.32 0.06 9.86
CA CYS A 128 4.39 -0.89 8.75
C CYS A 128 3.07 -0.96 7.96
N VAL A 129 3.17 -1.47 6.73
CA VAL A 129 2.04 -1.92 5.91
C VAL A 129 2.28 -3.37 5.53
N ALA A 130 1.22 -4.15 5.45
CA ALA A 130 1.29 -5.54 5.01
C ALA A 130 0.08 -5.87 4.14
N ALA A 131 0.28 -6.81 3.23
CA ALA A 131 -0.73 -7.28 2.32
C ALA A 131 -0.54 -8.77 2.03
N VAL A 132 -1.62 -9.42 1.61
CA VAL A 132 -1.62 -10.81 1.16
C VAL A 132 -2.35 -10.89 -0.18
N SER A 133 -1.90 -11.82 -1.02
CA SER A 133 -2.52 -12.15 -2.30
C SER A 133 -2.87 -13.64 -2.35
N ALA A 134 -3.98 -13.98 -3.00
CA ALA A 134 -4.45 -15.34 -3.18
C ALA A 134 -5.26 -15.48 -4.47
N SER A 135 -5.42 -16.71 -4.97
CA SER A 135 -6.28 -17.02 -6.13
C SER A 135 -7.77 -16.89 -5.83
N ARG A 136 -8.15 -16.84 -4.56
CA ARG A 136 -9.53 -16.62 -4.11
C ARG A 136 -9.55 -15.81 -2.80
N PRO A 137 -10.49 -14.86 -2.64
CA PRO A 137 -10.74 -14.22 -1.35
C PRO A 137 -11.16 -15.26 -0.31
N GLN A 138 -10.52 -15.24 0.85
CA GLN A 138 -10.84 -16.11 1.97
C GLN A 138 -10.44 -15.46 3.30
N ASP A 139 -10.83 -16.08 4.41
CA ASP A 139 -10.36 -15.64 5.73
C ASP A 139 -8.85 -15.86 5.86
N VAL A 140 -8.19 -14.99 6.62
CA VAL A 140 -6.75 -15.02 6.88
C VAL A 140 -6.51 -15.16 8.36
N HIS A 141 -5.66 -16.12 8.73
CA HIS A 141 -5.30 -16.38 10.11
C HIS A 141 -3.83 -16.03 10.33
N ALA A 142 -3.53 -15.23 11.36
CA ALA A 142 -2.16 -15.02 11.78
C ALA A 142 -1.59 -16.36 12.30
N PRO A 143 -0.31 -16.66 12.05
CA PRO A 143 0.33 -17.81 12.67
C PRO A 143 0.26 -17.66 14.20
N GLN A 144 -0.13 -18.73 14.88
CA GLN A 144 0.02 -18.83 16.32
C GLN A 144 1.52 -18.96 16.59
N LEU A 145 2.09 -17.97 17.29
CA LEU A 145 3.45 -18.09 17.81
C LEU A 145 3.33 -18.87 19.12
N ASP A 146 3.75 -20.13 19.09
CA ASP A 146 3.88 -21.00 20.26
C ASP A 146 5.01 -20.52 21.19
#